data_AF-J3IPF9-F1
#
_entry.id   AF-J3IPF9-F1
#
_cell.length_a   1.000
_cell.length_b   1.000
_cell.length_c   1.000
_cell.angle_alpha   90.00
_cell.angle_beta   90.00
_cell.angle_gamma   90.00
#
_symmetry.space_group_name_H-M   'P 1'
#
loop_
_entity.id
_entity.type
_entity.pdbx_description
1 polymer ?
#
loop_
_entity_poly.entity_id
_entity_poly.type
_entity_poly.pdbx_seq_one_letter_code
_entity_poly.pdbx_strand_id
1 'polypeptide(L)' 'MDIEPTNQQVAIEVGIEEEEVERYRRESLLLGDGSWLVHFAYEMPKELRHRFIGSFTAIVKANAPREEDREYGEYFSSQ' A
#
# COMPACT_ATOMS: atom_id res chain seq x y z
N MET A 1 8.62 8.55 -5.03
CA MET A 1 8.83 7.68 -3.86
C MET A 1 8.20 6.36 -4.24
N ASP A 2 9.02 5.46 -4.76
CA ASP A 2 8.61 4.21 -5.40
C ASP A 2 8.77 3.06 -4.40
N ILE A 3 8.45 3.31 -3.13
CA ILE A 3 8.55 2.32 -2.06
C ILE A 3 7.30 1.47 -2.12
N GLU A 4 7.49 0.15 -2.28
CA GLU A 4 6.41 -0.82 -2.28
C GLU A 4 5.60 -0.75 -0.98
N PRO A 5 4.26 -0.76 -1.03
CA PRO A 5 3.43 -0.62 0.15
C PRO A 5 3.60 -1.80 1.09
N THR A 6 3.68 -1.50 2.39
CA THR A 6 3.75 -2.52 3.44
C THR A 6 2.42 -3.25 3.58
N ASN A 7 2.44 -4.46 4.13
CA ASN A 7 1.21 -5.23 4.36
C ASN A 7 0.22 -4.45 5.23
N GLN A 8 0.70 -3.74 6.25
CA GLN A 8 -0.11 -2.85 7.07
C GLN A 8 -0.79 -1.72 6.25
N GLN A 9 -0.09 -1.08 5.33
CA GLN A 9 -0.68 -0.02 4.48
C GLN A 9 -1.76 -0.58 3.55
N VAL A 10 -1.50 -1.74 2.95
CA VAL A 10 -2.46 -2.45 2.12
C VAL A 10 -3.68 -2.88 2.93
N ALA A 11 -3.48 -3.38 4.14
CA ALA A 11 -4.54 -3.82 5.05
C ALA A 11 -5.50 -2.68 5.39
N ILE A 12 -4.96 -1.49 5.70
CA ILE A 12 -5.75 -0.28 5.97
C ILE A 12 -6.56 0.13 4.73
N GLU A 13 -5.94 0.18 3.55
CA GLU A 13 -6.60 0.63 2.32
C GLU A 13 -7.70 -0.35 1.87
N VAL A 14 -7.44 -1.65 2.01
CA VAL A 14 -8.36 -2.72 1.60
C VAL A 14 -9.42 -3.00 2.69
N GLY A 15 -9.15 -2.61 3.94
CA GLY A 15 -10.02 -2.87 5.09
C GLY A 15 -10.04 -4.35 5.49
N ILE A 16 -8.87 -4.98 5.52
CA ILE A 16 -8.65 -6.37 5.98
C ILE A 16 -7.50 -6.41 6.99
N GLU A 17 -7.28 -7.54 7.64
CA GLU A 17 -6.18 -7.69 8.60
C GLU A 17 -4.82 -7.79 7.87
N GLU A 18 -3.74 -7.35 8.53
CA GLU A 18 -2.38 -7.43 7.97
C GLU A 18 -1.94 -8.88 7.68
N GLU A 19 -2.31 -9.81 8.56
CA GLU A 19 -2.06 -11.25 8.40
C GLU A 19 -2.76 -11.81 7.16
N GLU A 20 -3.93 -11.27 6.79
CA GLU A 20 -4.65 -11.67 5.59
C GLU A 20 -3.97 -11.13 4.34
N VAL A 21 -3.42 -9.91 4.40
CA VAL A 21 -2.60 -9.38 3.31
C VAL A 21 -1.36 -10.24 3.10
N GLU A 22 -0.62 -10.56 4.17
CA GLU A 22 0.57 -11.40 4.08
C GLU A 22 0.26 -12.77 3.45
N ARG A 23 -0.89 -13.36 3.82
CA ARG A 23 -1.30 -14.68 3.36
C ARG A 23 -1.77 -14.72 1.92
N TYR A 24 -2.44 -13.67 1.46
CA TYR A 24 -3.11 -13.67 0.15
C TYR A 24 -2.42 -12.81 -0.91
N ARG A 25 -1.52 -11.89 -0.54
CA ARG A 25 -0.75 -11.07 -1.49
C ARG A 25 0.10 -11.97 -2.40
N ARG A 26 -0.01 -11.75 -3.71
CA ARG A 26 0.75 -12.49 -4.72
C ARG A 26 1.79 -11.62 -5.40
N GLU A 27 1.37 -10.46 -5.86
CA GLU A 27 2.22 -9.53 -6.59
C GLU A 27 1.78 -8.09 -6.32
N SER A 28 2.70 -7.16 -6.54
CA SER A 28 2.46 -5.73 -6.42
C SER A 28 3.16 -5.02 -7.55
N LEU A 29 2.40 -4.23 -8.31
CA LEU A 29 2.86 -3.57 -9.52
C LEU A 29 2.77 -2.06 -9.33
N LEU A 30 3.88 -1.36 -9.52
CA LEU A 30 3.88 0.10 -9.55
C LEU A 30 3.25 0.56 -10.87
N LEU A 31 2.21 1.38 -10.76
CA LEU A 31 1.53 2.02 -11.87
C LEU A 31 2.26 3.33 -12.24
N GLY A 32 2.16 3.75 -13.50
CA GLY A 32 2.85 4.93 -14.02
C GLY A 32 2.39 6.27 -13.41
N ASP A 33 1.35 6.27 -12.59
CA ASP A 33 0.84 7.41 -11.82
C ASP A 33 1.40 7.45 -10.38
N GLY A 34 2.26 6.49 -10.00
CA GLY A 34 2.80 6.34 -8.65
C GLY A 34 1.90 5.54 -7.69
N SER A 35 0.76 5.02 -8.17
CA SER A 35 -0.10 4.13 -7.40
C SER A 35 0.42 2.69 -7.45
N TRP A 36 0.06 1.87 -6.47
CA TRP A 36 0.40 0.44 -6.46
C TRP A 36 -0.83 -0.43 -6.69
N LEU A 37 -0.73 -1.34 -7.64
CA LEU A 37 -1.72 -2.37 -7.90
C LEU A 37 -1.31 -3.64 -7.16
N VAL A 38 -2.05 -4.01 -6.12
CA VAL A 38 -1.78 -5.20 -5.30
C VAL A 38 -2.74 -6.32 -5.69
N HIS A 39 -2.19 -7.46 -6.11
CA HIS A 39 -2.96 -8.64 -6.48
C HIS A 39 -3.05 -9.65 -5.33
N PHE A 40 -4.24 -10.19 -5.13
CA PHE A 40 -4.53 -11.20 -4.12
C PHE A 40 -4.92 -12.55 -4.72
N ALA A 41 -4.68 -13.62 -3.96
CA ALA A 41 -5.02 -14.99 -4.35
C ALA A 41 -6.54 -15.23 -4.34
N TYR A 42 -7.00 -16.07 -5.28
CA TYR A 42 -8.41 -16.45 -5.45
C TYR A 42 -9.06 -17.12 -4.21
N GLU A 43 -8.24 -17.71 -3.35
CA GLU A 43 -8.68 -18.39 -2.12
C GLU A 43 -9.17 -17.43 -1.02
N MET A 44 -9.16 -16.11 -1.25
CA MET A 44 -9.74 -15.15 -0.31
C MET A 44 -11.22 -15.45 -0.01
N PRO A 45 -11.65 -15.42 1.27
CA PRO A 45 -13.04 -15.57 1.69
C PRO A 45 -13.99 -14.61 0.95
N LYS A 46 -15.21 -15.08 0.66
CA LYS A 46 -16.22 -14.30 -0.08
C LYS A 46 -16.63 -13.01 0.65
N GLU A 47 -16.53 -12.98 1.98
CA GLU A 47 -16.82 -11.78 2.78
C GLU A 47 -15.85 -10.65 2.42
N LEU A 48 -14.58 -10.97 2.19
CA LEU A 48 -13.55 -10.00 1.83
C LEU A 48 -13.66 -9.56 0.36
N ARG A 49 -14.18 -10.43 -0.52
CA ARG A 49 -14.36 -10.13 -1.95
C ARG A 49 -15.30 -8.96 -2.22
N HIS A 50 -16.23 -8.65 -1.33
CA HIS A 50 -17.17 -7.53 -1.51
C HIS A 50 -16.50 -6.15 -1.48
N ARG A 51 -15.26 -6.05 -0.98
CA ARG A 51 -14.49 -4.81 -0.95
C ARG A 51 -13.62 -4.59 -2.20
N PHE A 52 -13.55 -5.58 -3.10
CA PHE A 52 -12.76 -5.48 -4.33
C PHE A 52 -13.65 -5.19 -5.54
N ILE A 53 -13.19 -4.29 -6.42
CA ILE A 53 -13.93 -3.87 -7.61
C ILE A 53 -13.74 -4.92 -8.72
N GLY A 54 -14.49 -6.02 -8.65
CA GLY A 54 -14.66 -6.99 -9.77
C GLY A 54 -13.44 -7.81 -10.19
N SER A 55 -12.28 -7.54 -9.63
CA SER A 55 -11.00 -8.25 -9.82
C SER A 55 -10.27 -8.23 -8.48
N PHE A 56 -9.49 -9.26 -8.16
CA PHE A 56 -8.75 -9.44 -6.90
C PHE A 56 -7.58 -8.45 -6.76
N THR A 57 -7.84 -7.18 -7.02
CA THR A 57 -6.84 -6.14 -7.16
C THR A 57 -7.29 -4.91 -6.40
N ALA A 58 -6.39 -4.38 -5.57
CA ALA A 58 -6.57 -3.13 -4.86
C ALA A 58 -5.57 -2.09 -5.39
N ILE A 59 -6.04 -0.86 -5.52
CA ILE A 59 -5.18 0.29 -5.85
C ILE A 59 -4.85 0.99 -4.55
N VAL A 60 -3.57 0.96 -4.17
CA VAL A 60 -3.07 1.68 -3.00
C VAL A 60 -2.38 2.94 -3.50
N LYS A 61 -2.91 4.10 -3.14
CA LYS A 61 -2.26 5.37 -3.45
C LYS A 61 -1.02 5.50 -2.59
N ALA A 62 0.13 5.78 -3.20
CA ALA A 62 1.30 6.21 -2.45
C ALA A 62 0.92 7.52 -1.76
N ASN A 63 0.65 7.45 -0.46
CA ASN A 63 0.44 8.67 0.32
C ASN A 63 1.69 9.51 0.13
N ALA A 64 1.51 10.72 -0.42
CA ALA A 64 2.54 11.74 -0.38
C ALA A 64 3.05 11.81 1.05
N PRO A 65 4.38 11.93 1.26
CA PRO A 65 4.94 12.00 2.60
C PRO A 65 4.16 13.06 3.38
N ARG A 66 3.62 12.66 4.54
CA ARG A 66 3.03 13.61 5.47
C ARG A 66 4.08 14.69 5.70
N GLU A 67 3.69 15.96 5.56
CA GLU A 67 4.62 17.11 5.60
C GLU A 67 5.37 17.26 6.94
N GLU A 68 5.12 16.39 7.93
CA GLU A 68 5.75 16.39 9.25
C GLU A 68 7.13 15.71 9.31
N ASP A 69 7.58 14.99 8.28
CA ASP A 69 8.95 14.41 8.21
C ASP A 69 9.98 15.33 7.49
N ARG A 70 9.62 16.59 7.22
CA ARG A 70 10.47 17.55 6.47
C ARG A 70 11.18 18.62 7.29
N GLU A 71 11.16 18.54 8.61
CA GLU A 71 11.90 19.50 9.46
C GLU A 71 12.96 18.77 10.29
N TYR A 72 14.16 19.35 10.34
CA TYR A 72 15.42 18.81 10.89
C TYR A 72 16.29 17.97 9.96
N GLY A 73 16.59 18.50 8.77
CA GLY A 73 17.67 18.00 7.93
C GLY A 73 18.47 19.08 7.23
N GLU A 74 18.58 20.31 7.76
CA GLU A 74 19.54 21.31 7.29
C GLU A 74 19.63 22.47 8.31
N TYR A 75 20.78 23.17 8.34
CA TYR A 75 21.25 24.18 9.33
C TYR A 75 21.90 23.57 10.59
N PHE A 76 23.22 23.54 10.80
CA PHE A 76 24.28 24.46 10.41
C PHE A 76 25.62 23.72 10.24
N SER A 77 26.19 23.71 9.03
CA SER A 77 27.64 23.92 8.90
C SER A 77 27.88 25.42 8.97
N SER A 78 28.46 25.88 10.07
CA SER A 78 29.15 27.17 10.13
C SER A 78 30.41 27.02 10.96
N GLN A 79 31.52 27.00 10.22
CA GLN A 79 32.90 27.38 10.57
C GLN A 79 33.67 26.60 11.64
#